data_AF-A0A139MED7-F1
#
_entry.id   AF-A0A139MED7-F1
#
_cell.length_a   1.000
_cell.length_b   1.000
_cell.length_c   1.000
_cell.angle_alpha   90.00
_cell.angle_beta   90.00
_cell.angle_gamma   90.00
#
_symmetry.space_group_name_H-M   'P 1'
#
loop_
_entity.id
_entity.type
_entity.pdbx_description
1 polymer ?
#
loop_
_entity_poly.entity_id
_entity_poly.type
_entity_poly.pdbx_seq_one_letter_code
_entity_poly.pdbx_strand_id
1 'polypeptide(L)'
;MKKNREKRVSHDKKRNVLLVLVGILSLAMLCLGGAIGYKILQKQSYEQKIETLKNEKDQQFNVGSQRDHFRKGQAEVIVYYPLQGEEVIAPVREKINQDIKEKLEDKEDLVFYYTEQLDPVLKGVVARNISKQVYDLSAAKVEEKEKTSLGKIFLTEDGKTFTLSQLFKDATKAKELLLSQIKATLEEDKKLDQTKIDQVLKTFTDQDLSSWSFDYKDSQLILYPADPGETLEEIALPISSFFDVLESSYLLEKDAELYQAYFAQKNKKL
;
A
#
# COMPACT_ATOMS: atom_id res chain seq x y z
N MET A 1 -69.23 -25.83 -56.87
CA MET A 1 -68.05 -24.94 -56.71
C MET A 1 -67.66 -24.62 -55.24
N LYS A 2 -68.15 -25.30 -54.18
CA LYS A 2 -67.83 -24.94 -52.77
C LYS A 2 -66.56 -25.60 -52.19
N LYS A 3 -66.19 -26.83 -52.59
CA LYS A 3 -65.04 -27.58 -52.03
C LYS A 3 -63.66 -26.96 -52.27
N ASN A 4 -63.47 -26.18 -53.35
CA ASN A 4 -62.17 -25.56 -53.67
C ASN A 4 -61.92 -24.24 -52.92
N ARG A 5 -62.96 -23.59 -52.37
CA ARG A 5 -62.83 -22.35 -51.58
C ARG A 5 -62.40 -22.65 -50.14
N GLU A 6 -62.96 -23.68 -49.49
CA GLU A 6 -62.59 -24.09 -48.12
C GLU A 6 -61.13 -24.58 -48.01
N LYS A 7 -60.65 -25.35 -49.00
CA LYS A 7 -59.24 -25.79 -49.05
C LYS A 7 -58.26 -24.61 -49.17
N ARG A 8 -58.59 -23.57 -49.94
CA ARG A 8 -57.76 -22.36 -50.07
C ARG A 8 -57.74 -21.53 -48.79
N VAL A 9 -58.88 -21.35 -48.13
CA VAL A 9 -58.97 -20.60 -46.85
C VAL A 9 -58.20 -21.32 -45.73
N SER A 10 -58.25 -22.66 -45.67
CA SER A 10 -57.45 -23.47 -44.74
C SER A 10 -55.95 -23.36 -45.01
N HIS A 11 -55.54 -23.38 -46.28
CA HIS A 11 -54.14 -23.24 -46.69
C HIS A 11 -53.59 -21.83 -46.41
N ASP A 12 -54.37 -20.77 -46.67
CA ASP A 12 -54.00 -19.39 -46.35
C ASP A 12 -53.91 -19.17 -44.83
N LYS A 13 -54.79 -19.79 -44.03
CA LYS A 13 -54.71 -19.74 -42.56
C LYS A 13 -53.46 -20.44 -42.03
N LYS A 14 -53.12 -21.62 -42.56
CA LYS A 14 -51.87 -22.34 -42.22
C LYS A 14 -50.62 -21.56 -42.63
N ARG A 15 -50.63 -20.92 -43.81
CA ARG A 15 -49.53 -20.08 -44.30
C ARG A 15 -49.35 -18.83 -43.42
N ASN A 16 -50.44 -18.17 -43.01
CA ASN A 16 -50.36 -17.02 -42.11
C ASN A 16 -49.85 -17.40 -40.72
N VAL A 17 -50.27 -18.54 -40.17
CA VAL A 17 -49.72 -19.08 -38.91
C VAL A 17 -48.23 -19.39 -39.03
N LEU A 18 -47.80 -19.97 -40.16
CA LEU A 18 -46.39 -20.23 -40.45
C LEU A 18 -45.58 -18.94 -40.55
N LEU A 19 -46.10 -17.91 -41.23
CA LEU A 19 -45.44 -16.61 -41.34
C LEU A 19 -45.30 -15.91 -39.98
N VAL A 20 -46.33 -15.99 -39.12
CA VAL A 20 -46.28 -15.47 -37.75
C VAL A 20 -45.24 -16.22 -36.92
N LEU A 21 -45.19 -17.56 -37.03
CA LEU A 21 -44.18 -18.37 -36.34
C LEU A 21 -42.76 -18.03 -36.78
N VAL A 22 -42.53 -17.90 -38.09
CA VAL A 22 -41.23 -17.50 -38.65
C VAL A 22 -40.85 -16.10 -38.17
N GLY A 23 -41.78 -15.15 -38.18
CA GLY A 23 -41.57 -13.80 -37.66
C GLY A 23 -41.16 -13.77 -36.19
N ILE A 24 -41.85 -14.53 -35.33
CA ILE A 24 -41.52 -14.67 -33.92
C ILE A 24 -40.14 -15.32 -33.73
N LEU A 25 -39.83 -16.37 -34.50
CA LEU A 25 -38.52 -17.03 -34.47
C LEU A 25 -37.38 -16.10 -34.89
N SER A 26 -37.57 -15.31 -35.96
CA SER A 26 -36.58 -14.33 -36.38
C SER A 26 -36.37 -13.21 -35.37
N LEU A 27 -37.44 -12.74 -34.71
CA LEU A 27 -37.34 -11.75 -33.64
C LEU A 27 -36.61 -12.33 -32.41
N ALA A 28 -36.91 -13.58 -32.05
CA ALA A 28 -36.21 -14.29 -30.98
C ALA A 28 -34.72 -14.47 -31.29
N MET A 29 -34.35 -14.83 -32.53
CA MET A 29 -32.94 -14.91 -32.94
C MET A 29 -32.24 -13.56 -32.85
N LEU A 30 -32.89 -12.46 -33.25
CA LEU A 30 -32.32 -11.11 -33.13
C LEU A 30 -32.12 -10.70 -31.66
N CYS A 31 -33.10 -10.97 -30.78
CA CYS A 31 -32.97 -10.70 -29.35
C CYS A 31 -31.85 -11.52 -28.70
N LEU A 32 -31.74 -12.82 -29.03
CA LEU A 32 -30.68 -13.69 -28.53
C LEU A 32 -29.30 -13.26 -29.05
N GLY A 33 -29.20 -12.94 -30.35
CA GLY A 33 -27.97 -12.44 -30.96
C GLY A 33 -27.52 -11.11 -30.34
N GLY A 34 -28.45 -10.19 -30.09
CA GLY A 34 -28.19 -8.93 -29.40
C GLY A 34 -27.70 -9.13 -27.95
N ALA A 35 -28.33 -10.04 -27.20
CA ALA A 35 -27.92 -10.35 -25.83
C ALA A 35 -26.52 -11.00 -25.77
N ILE A 36 -26.19 -11.90 -26.70
CA ILE A 36 -24.86 -12.52 -26.80
C ILE A 36 -23.81 -11.48 -27.20
N GLY A 37 -24.10 -10.65 -28.21
CA GLY A 37 -23.21 -9.57 -28.66
C GLY A 37 -22.91 -8.57 -27.54
N TYR A 38 -23.92 -8.16 -26.77
CA TYR A 38 -23.76 -7.31 -25.61
C TYR A 38 -22.83 -7.93 -24.55
N LYS A 39 -23.01 -9.22 -24.22
CA LYS A 39 -22.13 -9.92 -23.26
C LYS A 39 -20.68 -10.00 -23.73
N ILE A 40 -20.44 -10.22 -25.02
CA ILE A 40 -19.08 -10.26 -25.59
C ILE A 40 -18.41 -8.90 -25.49
N LEU A 41 -19.11 -7.83 -25.86
CA LEU A 41 -18.60 -6.46 -25.76
C LEU A 41 -18.30 -6.07 -24.31
N GLN A 42 -19.18 -6.46 -23.38
CA GLN A 42 -18.96 -6.23 -21.95
C GLN A 42 -17.69 -6.95 -21.46
N LYS A 43 -17.51 -8.21 -21.84
CA LYS A 43 -16.31 -8.99 -21.52
C LYS A 43 -15.04 -8.33 -22.08
N GLN A 44 -15.04 -7.93 -23.36
CA GLN A 44 -13.89 -7.25 -23.97
C GLN A 44 -13.57 -5.93 -23.27
N SER A 45 -14.59 -5.12 -22.97
CA SER A 45 -14.38 -3.84 -22.27
C SER A 45 -13.80 -4.04 -20.87
N TYR A 46 -14.17 -5.13 -20.21
CA TYR A 46 -13.68 -5.49 -18.89
C TYR A 46 -12.21 -5.94 -18.94
N GLU A 47 -11.86 -6.83 -19.88
CA GLU A 47 -10.46 -7.24 -20.11
C GLU A 47 -9.57 -6.05 -20.48
N GLN A 48 -10.06 -5.13 -21.32
CA GLN A 48 -9.35 -3.90 -21.67
C GLN A 48 -9.09 -2.99 -20.46
N LYS A 49 -10.04 -2.88 -19.53
CA LYS A 49 -9.85 -2.09 -18.30
C LYS A 49 -8.76 -2.68 -17.41
N ILE A 50 -8.74 -4.00 -17.24
CA ILE A 50 -7.68 -4.70 -16.50
C ILE A 50 -6.31 -4.43 -17.15
N GLU A 51 -6.23 -4.59 -18.47
CA GLU A 51 -4.99 -4.37 -19.21
C GLU A 51 -4.51 -2.92 -19.15
N THR A 52 -5.43 -1.96 -19.27
CA THR A 52 -5.13 -0.53 -19.12
C THR A 52 -4.57 -0.24 -17.73
N LEU A 53 -5.20 -0.76 -16.68
CA LEU A 53 -4.73 -0.58 -15.30
C LEU A 53 -3.33 -1.19 -15.09
N LYS A 54 -3.06 -2.39 -15.62
CA LYS A 54 -1.73 -3.01 -15.58
C LYS A 54 -0.70 -2.13 -16.27
N ASN A 55 -1.00 -1.63 -17.47
CA ASN A 55 -0.13 -0.74 -18.22
C ASN A 55 0.12 0.59 -17.48
N GLU A 56 -0.89 1.19 -16.85
CA GLU A 56 -0.72 2.40 -16.03
C GLU A 56 0.22 2.15 -14.86
N LYS A 57 0.09 1.01 -14.17
CA LYS A 57 0.99 0.61 -13.08
C LYS A 57 2.40 0.30 -13.58
N ASP A 58 2.52 -0.36 -14.73
CA ASP A 58 3.82 -0.66 -15.35
C ASP A 58 4.54 0.64 -15.74
N GLN A 59 3.82 1.62 -16.32
CA GLN A 59 4.39 2.93 -16.63
C GLN A 59 4.88 3.68 -15.39
N GLN A 60 4.17 3.54 -14.26
CA GLN A 60 4.51 4.23 -13.02
C GLN A 60 5.65 3.55 -12.24
N PHE A 61 5.66 2.22 -12.18
CA PHE A 61 6.44 1.49 -11.19
C PHE A 61 7.45 0.49 -11.75
N ASN A 62 7.40 0.16 -13.05
CA ASN A 62 8.34 -0.82 -13.63
C ASN A 62 9.77 -0.27 -13.74
N VAL A 63 9.95 1.04 -13.90
CA VAL A 63 11.28 1.66 -13.95
C VAL A 63 11.90 1.66 -12.54
N GLY A 64 13.10 1.10 -12.41
CA GLY A 64 13.78 1.00 -11.12
C GLY A 64 13.18 -0.05 -10.17
N SER A 65 12.44 -1.02 -10.72
CA SER A 65 11.96 -2.18 -9.98
C SER A 65 12.21 -3.48 -10.73
N GLN A 66 12.25 -4.58 -9.98
CA GLN A 66 12.08 -5.92 -10.52
C GLN A 66 10.60 -6.28 -10.43
N ARG A 67 9.95 -6.38 -11.59
CA ARG A 67 8.56 -6.79 -11.69
C ARG A 67 8.43 -8.31 -11.55
N ASP A 68 7.50 -8.75 -10.74
CA ASP A 68 7.05 -10.13 -10.66
C ASP A 68 5.53 -10.21 -10.86
N HIS A 69 5.07 -11.33 -11.41
CA HIS A 69 3.65 -11.54 -11.74
C HIS A 69 3.29 -13.02 -11.60
N PHE A 70 2.37 -13.30 -10.69
CA PHE A 70 1.90 -14.65 -10.42
C PHE A 70 0.45 -14.67 -9.93
N ARG A 71 -0.12 -15.86 -9.79
CA ARG A 71 -1.42 -16.06 -9.14
C ARG A 71 -1.23 -16.75 -7.78
N LYS A 72 -2.02 -16.32 -6.80
CA LYS A 72 -2.16 -17.00 -5.51
C LYS A 72 -3.64 -17.23 -5.23
N GLY A 73 -4.08 -18.48 -5.37
CA GLY A 73 -5.51 -18.79 -5.38
C GLY A 73 -6.18 -18.14 -6.59
N GLN A 74 -7.25 -17.41 -6.36
CA GLN A 74 -8.00 -16.64 -7.36
C GLN A 74 -7.41 -15.23 -7.60
N ALA A 75 -6.52 -14.76 -6.73
CA ALA A 75 -5.94 -13.43 -6.86
C ALA A 75 -4.81 -13.41 -7.90
N GLU A 76 -4.81 -12.40 -8.76
CA GLU A 76 -3.71 -12.05 -9.64
C GLU A 76 -2.83 -11.00 -8.95
N VAL A 77 -1.54 -11.29 -8.78
CA VAL A 77 -0.63 -10.46 -8.00
C VAL A 77 0.50 -9.95 -8.87
N ILE A 78 0.67 -8.63 -8.91
CA ILE A 78 1.77 -7.96 -9.59
C ILE A 78 2.58 -7.18 -8.56
N VAL A 79 3.87 -7.46 -8.49
CA VAL A 79 4.78 -6.85 -7.52
C VAL A 79 5.88 -6.10 -8.24
N TYR A 80 6.13 -4.87 -7.81
CA TYR A 80 7.24 -4.04 -8.27
C TYR A 80 8.24 -3.90 -7.12
N TYR A 81 9.20 -4.84 -7.03
CA TYR A 81 10.21 -4.79 -5.98
C TYR A 81 11.24 -3.69 -6.29
N PRO A 82 11.43 -2.69 -5.43
CA PRO A 82 12.34 -1.59 -5.74
C PRO A 82 13.79 -2.10 -5.82
N LEU A 83 14.53 -1.54 -6.77
CA LEU A 83 15.95 -1.80 -6.99
C LEU A 83 16.81 -0.72 -6.34
N GLN A 84 17.95 -1.17 -5.80
CA GLN A 84 19.12 -0.38 -5.48
C GLN A 84 20.22 -0.77 -6.48
N GLY A 85 20.45 0.07 -7.48
CA GLY A 85 21.26 -0.32 -8.64
C GLY A 85 20.61 -1.51 -9.36
N GLU A 86 21.25 -2.67 -9.32
CA GLU A 86 20.74 -3.91 -9.94
C GLU A 86 20.14 -4.90 -8.91
N GLU A 87 20.28 -4.62 -7.61
CA GLU A 87 19.83 -5.53 -6.56
C GLU A 87 18.48 -5.11 -5.98
N VAL A 88 17.62 -6.08 -5.65
CA VAL A 88 16.35 -5.80 -4.97
C VAL A 88 16.60 -5.51 -3.50
N ILE A 89 15.94 -4.47 -2.99
CA ILE A 89 15.97 -4.10 -1.58
C ILE A 89 15.29 -5.20 -0.74
N ALA A 90 16.12 -6.04 -0.12
CA ALA A 90 15.67 -7.24 0.60
C ALA A 90 14.61 -6.97 1.68
N PRO A 91 14.73 -5.95 2.55
CA PRO A 91 13.71 -5.65 3.55
C PRO A 91 12.32 -5.37 2.96
N VAL A 92 12.24 -4.72 1.79
CA VAL A 92 10.96 -4.45 1.11
C VAL A 92 10.38 -5.74 0.56
N ARG A 93 11.22 -6.57 -0.09
CA ARG A 93 10.81 -7.87 -0.61
C ARG A 93 10.25 -8.76 0.50
N GLU A 94 10.94 -8.84 1.63
CA GLU A 94 10.51 -9.64 2.79
C GLU A 94 9.16 -9.15 3.33
N LYS A 95 8.99 -7.84 3.50
CA LYS A 95 7.74 -7.25 3.99
C LYS A 95 6.55 -7.54 3.06
N ILE A 96 6.73 -7.39 1.75
CA ILE A 96 5.71 -7.71 0.75
C ILE A 96 5.39 -9.21 0.75
N ASN A 97 6.42 -10.07 0.76
CA ASN A 97 6.23 -11.52 0.76
C ASN A 97 5.53 -12.02 2.02
N GLN A 98 5.79 -11.40 3.17
CA GLN A 98 5.08 -11.67 4.41
C GLN A 98 3.60 -11.30 4.30
N ASP A 99 3.27 -10.10 3.79
CA ASP A 99 1.87 -9.70 3.57
C ASP A 99 1.15 -10.64 2.60
N ILE A 100 1.80 -11.00 1.49
CA ILE A 100 1.27 -11.97 0.53
C ILE A 100 1.00 -13.30 1.23
N LYS A 101 1.92 -13.77 2.09
CA LYS A 101 1.78 -15.06 2.80
C LYS A 101 0.64 -15.05 3.82
N GLU A 102 0.54 -14.01 4.63
CA GLU A 102 -0.29 -13.96 5.84
C GLU A 102 -1.65 -13.29 5.64
N LYS A 103 -1.76 -12.30 4.75
CA LYS A 103 -2.92 -11.40 4.64
C LYS A 103 -3.61 -11.40 3.28
N LEU A 104 -3.04 -12.02 2.25
CA LEU A 104 -3.68 -12.06 0.94
C LEU A 104 -4.87 -13.03 0.93
N GLU A 105 -6.06 -12.50 0.66
CA GLU A 105 -7.30 -13.27 0.55
C GLU A 105 -7.35 -14.07 -0.75
N ASP A 106 -7.94 -15.26 -0.70
CA ASP A 106 -8.23 -16.07 -1.89
C ASP A 106 -9.55 -15.62 -2.55
N LYS A 107 -9.50 -14.45 -3.19
CA LYS A 107 -10.63 -13.82 -3.92
C LYS A 107 -10.22 -13.48 -5.34
N GLU A 108 -11.20 -13.29 -6.21
CA GLU A 108 -10.99 -12.79 -7.58
C GLU A 108 -10.65 -11.29 -7.51
N ASP A 109 -9.40 -11.00 -7.13
CA ASP A 109 -8.84 -9.66 -6.95
C ASP A 109 -7.58 -9.49 -7.85
N LEU A 110 -7.34 -8.27 -8.31
CA LEU A 110 -6.06 -7.85 -8.89
C LEU A 110 -5.31 -7.01 -7.86
N VAL A 111 -4.16 -7.52 -7.41
CA VAL A 111 -3.38 -6.93 -6.32
C VAL A 111 -2.05 -6.41 -6.83
N PHE A 112 -1.76 -5.15 -6.53
CA PHE A 112 -0.50 -4.50 -6.82
C PHE A 112 0.27 -4.22 -5.54
N TYR A 113 1.56 -4.55 -5.54
CA TYR A 113 2.51 -4.12 -4.52
C TYR A 113 3.60 -3.26 -5.17
N TYR A 114 3.84 -2.07 -4.63
CA TYR A 114 4.82 -1.12 -5.17
C TYR A 114 5.37 -0.21 -4.08
N THR A 115 6.38 0.59 -4.39
CA THR A 115 6.88 1.63 -3.48
C THR A 115 6.70 3.02 -4.07
N GLU A 116 6.25 3.96 -3.25
CA GLU A 116 6.14 5.38 -3.59
C GLU A 116 7.20 6.16 -2.81
N GLN A 117 8.00 6.96 -3.51
CA GLN A 117 8.93 7.87 -2.87
C GLN A 117 8.16 9.01 -2.18
N LEU A 118 8.55 9.35 -0.97
CA LEU A 118 8.02 10.45 -0.18
C LEU A 118 8.98 11.65 -0.21
N ASP A 119 8.47 12.80 0.22
CA ASP A 119 9.29 13.98 0.40
C ASP A 119 10.41 13.72 1.43
N PRO A 120 11.64 14.22 1.18
CA PRO A 120 12.75 14.01 2.09
C PRO A 120 12.51 14.75 3.40
N VAL A 121 12.60 14.01 4.51
CA VAL A 121 12.47 14.53 5.88
C VAL A 121 13.81 14.60 6.60
N LEU A 122 14.83 13.93 6.05
CA LEU A 122 16.21 13.92 6.52
C LEU A 122 17.13 14.15 5.32
N LYS A 123 18.23 14.88 5.53
CA LYS A 123 19.22 15.18 4.50
C LYS A 123 19.94 13.90 4.05
N GLY A 124 20.01 13.67 2.74
CA GLY A 124 20.69 12.50 2.17
C GLY A 124 19.97 11.17 2.45
N VAL A 125 18.71 11.21 2.89
CA VAL A 125 17.88 10.03 3.16
C VAL A 125 16.54 10.19 2.46
N VAL A 126 16.17 9.19 1.68
CA VAL A 126 14.91 9.10 0.94
C VAL A 126 13.99 8.11 1.65
N ALA A 127 12.78 8.55 1.96
CA ALA A 127 11.73 7.68 2.46
C ALA A 127 10.92 7.09 1.31
N ARG A 128 10.58 5.80 1.38
CA ARG A 128 9.64 5.15 0.47
C ARG A 128 8.54 4.45 1.25
N ASN A 129 7.29 4.70 0.88
CA ASN A 129 6.14 3.97 1.38
C ASN A 129 5.97 2.67 0.60
N ILE A 130 5.77 1.55 1.30
CA ILE A 130 5.43 0.26 0.69
C ILE A 130 3.92 0.18 0.62
N SER A 131 3.36 0.17 -0.59
CA SER A 131 1.93 0.27 -0.84
C SER A 131 1.39 -1.06 -1.38
N LYS A 132 0.24 -1.47 -0.86
CA LYS A 132 -0.63 -2.53 -1.41
C LYS A 132 -1.88 -1.87 -1.96
N GLN A 133 -2.31 -2.26 -3.15
CA GLN A 133 -3.56 -1.80 -3.75
C GLN A 133 -4.33 -2.98 -4.33
N VAL A 134 -5.60 -3.10 -3.97
CA VAL A 134 -6.46 -4.23 -4.31
C VAL A 134 -7.64 -3.73 -5.14
N TYR A 135 -7.87 -4.38 -6.28
CA TYR A 135 -9.01 -4.15 -7.14
C TYR A 135 -9.91 -5.40 -7.15
N ASP A 136 -11.19 -5.22 -6.85
CA ASP A 136 -12.18 -6.30 -6.93
C ASP A 136 -12.52 -6.55 -8.41
N LEU A 137 -12.40 -7.81 -8.84
CA LEU A 137 -12.70 -8.27 -10.19
C LEU A 137 -14.03 -9.04 -10.29
N SER A 138 -14.61 -9.48 -9.18
CA SER A 138 -15.74 -10.43 -9.10
C SER A 138 -17.06 -9.91 -9.70
N ALA A 139 -17.26 -8.59 -9.70
CA ALA A 139 -18.50 -7.97 -10.19
C ALA A 139 -18.47 -7.62 -11.69
N ALA A 140 -17.52 -8.16 -12.47
CA ALA A 140 -17.26 -7.74 -13.86
C ALA A 140 -17.04 -6.21 -13.98
N LYS A 141 -16.48 -5.62 -12.93
CA LYS A 141 -15.99 -4.25 -12.86
C LYS A 141 -14.57 -4.27 -12.31
N VAL A 142 -13.83 -3.19 -12.56
CA VAL A 142 -12.50 -2.97 -12.00
C VAL A 142 -12.64 -1.79 -11.05
N GLU A 143 -12.88 -2.07 -9.78
CA GLU A 143 -13.09 -1.06 -8.73
C GLU A 143 -12.01 -1.22 -7.66
N GLU A 144 -11.39 -0.10 -7.26
CA GLU A 144 -10.43 -0.11 -6.15
C GLU A 144 -11.18 -0.37 -4.84
N LYS A 145 -10.80 -1.45 -4.16
CA LYS A 145 -11.37 -1.87 -2.87
C LYS A 145 -10.56 -1.36 -1.70
N GLU A 146 -9.23 -1.33 -1.86
CA GLU A 146 -8.30 -1.05 -0.78
C GLU A 146 -7.00 -0.46 -1.32
N LYS A 147 -6.48 0.58 -0.64
CA LYS A 147 -5.08 0.99 -0.72
C LYS A 147 -4.53 1.09 0.70
N THR A 148 -3.54 0.28 1.03
CA THR A 148 -2.93 0.20 2.36
C THR A 148 -1.43 0.40 2.31
N SER A 149 -0.88 1.03 3.35
CA SER A 149 0.57 1.07 3.57
C SER A 149 0.99 -0.14 4.41
N LEU A 150 2.02 -0.84 3.95
CA LEU A 150 2.66 -1.92 4.68
C LEU A 150 3.80 -1.41 5.58
N GLY A 151 4.07 -0.10 5.55
CA GLY A 151 5.14 0.56 6.29
C GLY A 151 6.02 1.41 5.38
N LYS A 152 7.00 2.06 6.02
CA LYS A 152 7.99 2.90 5.36
C LYS A 152 9.37 2.27 5.47
N ILE A 153 10.20 2.54 4.47
CA ILE A 153 11.63 2.29 4.51
C ILE A 153 12.37 3.59 4.26
N PHE A 154 13.49 3.76 4.95
CA PHE A 154 14.41 4.87 4.72
C PHE A 154 15.65 4.32 4.03
N LEU A 155 16.10 5.02 3.01
CA LEU A 155 17.26 4.66 2.22
C LEU A 155 18.21 5.84 2.16
N THR A 156 19.50 5.62 2.29
CA THR A 156 20.53 6.62 1.98
C THR A 156 20.58 6.88 0.47
N GLU A 157 21.28 7.93 0.04
CA GLU A 157 21.46 8.25 -1.40
C GLU A 157 22.12 7.12 -2.21
N ASP A 158 23.01 6.33 -1.58
CA ASP A 158 23.58 5.13 -2.21
C ASP A 158 22.62 3.93 -2.18
N GLY A 159 21.42 4.11 -1.63
CA GLY A 159 20.28 3.19 -1.62
C GLY A 159 20.28 2.18 -0.48
N LYS A 160 21.23 2.24 0.46
CA LYS A 160 21.29 1.31 1.59
C LYS A 160 20.20 1.64 2.60
N THR A 161 19.73 0.63 3.33
CA THR A 161 18.77 0.85 4.41
C THR A 161 19.34 1.80 5.47
N PHE A 162 18.61 2.89 5.69
CA PHE A 162 18.84 3.82 6.77
C PHE A 162 18.00 3.41 7.98
N THR A 163 18.64 3.16 9.11
CA THR A 163 17.99 2.73 10.35
C THR A 163 18.07 3.82 11.41
N LEU A 164 17.18 3.79 12.40
CA LEU A 164 17.14 4.83 13.44
C LEU A 164 18.49 4.99 14.18
N SER A 165 19.23 3.90 14.37
CA SER A 165 20.58 3.95 14.96
C SER A 165 21.56 4.87 14.23
N GLN A 166 21.42 5.04 12.92
CA GLN A 166 22.31 5.88 12.10
C GLN A 166 22.02 7.38 12.24
N LEU A 167 20.86 7.76 12.79
CA LEU A 167 20.52 9.15 13.09
C LEU A 167 21.35 9.71 14.26
N PHE A 168 22.06 8.84 14.99
CA PHE A 168 22.81 9.19 16.18
C PHE A 168 24.30 8.86 16.02
N LYS A 169 25.14 9.67 16.67
CA LYS A 169 26.60 9.46 16.75
C LYS A 169 26.98 8.24 17.58
N ASP A 170 26.17 7.96 18.61
CA ASP A 170 26.35 6.86 19.56
C ASP A 170 24.99 6.19 19.79
N ALA A 171 24.76 5.07 19.11
CA ALA A 171 23.49 4.36 19.13
C ALA A 171 23.13 3.82 20.53
N THR A 172 24.12 3.44 21.35
CA THR A 172 23.89 2.93 22.70
C THR A 172 23.39 4.04 23.61
N LYS A 173 24.09 5.19 23.64
CA LYS A 173 23.64 6.36 24.42
C LYS A 173 22.31 6.91 23.91
N ALA A 174 22.11 6.91 22.60
CA ALA A 174 20.84 7.32 22.02
C ALA A 174 19.70 6.41 22.47
N LYS A 175 19.89 5.08 22.48
CA LYS A 175 18.87 4.14 22.96
C LYS A 175 18.53 4.37 24.43
N GLU A 176 19.52 4.58 25.30
CA GLU A 176 19.27 4.90 26.71
C GLU A 176 18.45 6.18 26.87
N LEU A 177 18.81 7.24 26.13
CA LEU A 177 18.11 8.52 26.17
C LEU A 177 16.69 8.41 25.60
N LEU A 178 16.51 7.67 24.49
CA LEU A 178 15.20 7.40 23.88
C LEU A 178 14.29 6.68 24.87
N LEU A 179 14.76 5.62 25.54
CA LEU A 179 13.97 4.90 26.54
C LEU A 179 13.57 5.81 27.70
N SER A 180 14.47 6.69 28.16
CA SER A 180 14.15 7.67 29.20
C SER A 180 13.10 8.69 28.74
N GLN A 181 13.20 9.19 27.51
CA GLN A 181 12.24 10.16 26.96
C GLN A 181 10.88 9.51 26.70
N ILE A 182 10.85 8.30 26.14
CA ILE A 182 9.63 7.50 25.97
C ILE A 182 8.93 7.35 27.32
N LYS A 183 9.65 6.92 28.37
CA LYS A 183 9.08 6.75 29.70
C LYS A 183 8.45 8.04 30.21
N ALA A 184 9.16 9.17 30.13
CA ALA A 184 8.66 10.46 30.58
C ALA A 184 7.40 10.89 29.81
N THR A 185 7.41 10.76 28.47
CA THR A 185 6.25 11.09 27.63
C THR A 185 5.03 10.22 27.96
N LEU A 186 5.22 8.93 28.21
CA LEU A 186 4.12 8.04 28.57
C LEU A 186 3.59 8.28 29.98
N GLU A 187 4.45 8.62 30.94
CA GLU A 187 4.04 8.97 32.31
C GLU A 187 3.27 10.30 32.37
N GLU A 188 3.56 11.22 31.46
CA GLU A 188 2.78 12.46 31.29
C GLU A 188 1.39 12.21 30.69
N ASP A 189 1.23 11.15 29.87
CA ASP A 189 -0.07 10.73 29.35
C ASP A 189 -0.88 9.98 30.43
N LYS A 190 -1.67 10.76 31.16
CA LYS A 190 -2.54 10.29 32.26
C LYS A 190 -3.58 9.22 31.87
N LYS A 191 -3.66 8.82 30.59
CA LYS A 191 -4.55 7.77 30.09
C LYS A 191 -3.94 6.37 30.17
N LEU A 192 -2.63 6.26 30.36
CA LEU A 192 -1.93 4.98 30.46
C LEU A 192 -1.67 4.61 31.91
N ASP A 193 -1.97 3.35 32.27
CA ASP A 193 -1.56 2.78 33.54
C ASP A 193 -0.11 2.29 33.49
N GLN A 194 0.51 2.13 34.67
CA GLN A 194 1.91 1.72 34.77
C GLN A 194 2.21 0.39 34.08
N THR A 195 1.26 -0.55 34.08
CA THR A 195 1.46 -1.88 33.48
C THR A 195 1.63 -1.75 31.96
N LYS A 196 0.83 -0.89 31.33
CA LYS A 196 0.94 -0.60 29.90
C LYS A 196 2.23 0.13 29.56
N ILE A 197 2.63 1.10 30.38
CA ILE A 197 3.90 1.81 30.19
C ILE A 197 5.07 0.83 30.23
N ASP A 198 5.10 -0.07 31.22
CA ASP A 198 6.14 -1.08 31.36
C ASP A 198 6.16 -2.07 30.19
N GLN A 199 4.99 -2.45 29.67
CA GLN A 199 4.88 -3.29 28.47
C GLN A 199 5.48 -2.61 27.24
N VAL A 200 5.08 -1.37 26.95
CA VAL A 200 5.61 -0.60 25.81
C VAL A 200 7.13 -0.43 25.94
N LEU A 201 7.62 -0.01 27.11
CA LEU A 201 9.06 0.15 27.35
C LEU A 201 9.84 -1.15 27.16
N LYS A 202 9.27 -2.29 27.58
CA LYS A 202 9.89 -3.59 27.40
C LYS A 202 10.04 -3.95 25.92
N THR A 203 9.04 -3.64 25.08
CA THR A 203 9.14 -3.90 23.61
C THR A 203 10.33 -3.17 22.99
N PHE A 204 10.52 -1.89 23.33
CA PHE A 204 11.66 -1.10 22.84
C PHE A 204 12.99 -1.57 23.44
N THR A 205 13.00 -1.93 24.73
CA THR A 205 14.22 -2.39 25.42
C THR A 205 14.76 -3.69 24.80
N ASP A 206 13.89 -4.65 24.53
CA ASP A 206 14.25 -5.97 24.00
C ASP A 206 14.71 -5.93 22.53
N GLN A 207 14.37 -4.88 21.77
CA GLN A 207 14.70 -4.72 20.36
C GLN A 207 15.99 -3.92 20.13
N ASP A 208 16.73 -4.23 19.06
CA ASP A 208 17.84 -3.38 18.64
C ASP A 208 17.33 -2.03 18.11
N LEU A 209 18.06 -0.94 18.34
CA LEU A 209 17.66 0.39 17.84
C LEU A 209 17.54 0.41 16.31
N SER A 210 18.29 -0.42 15.59
CA SER A 210 18.20 -0.53 14.13
C SER A 210 16.90 -1.16 13.65
N SER A 211 16.18 -1.91 14.50
CA SER A 211 14.90 -2.54 14.14
C SER A 211 13.68 -1.71 14.54
N TRP A 212 13.87 -0.58 15.21
CA TRP A 212 12.77 0.28 15.62
C TRP A 212 12.13 0.95 14.40
N SER A 213 10.80 0.87 14.33
CA SER A 213 10.03 1.58 13.31
C SER A 213 9.88 3.04 13.72
N PHE A 214 10.23 3.95 12.82
CA PHE A 214 10.21 5.38 13.09
C PHE A 214 9.72 6.20 11.89
N ASP A 215 9.37 7.45 12.16
CA ASP A 215 9.17 8.49 11.17
C ASP A 215 9.76 9.82 11.69
N TYR A 216 9.89 10.81 10.82
CA TYR A 216 10.36 12.14 11.18
C TYR A 216 9.45 13.20 10.57
N LYS A 217 8.85 14.02 11.43
CA LYS A 217 7.93 15.07 11.01
C LYS A 217 7.91 16.20 12.01
N ASP A 218 7.80 17.43 11.52
CA ASP A 218 7.59 18.63 12.36
C ASP A 218 8.61 18.77 13.51
N SER A 219 9.88 18.45 13.23
CA SER A 219 10.96 18.48 14.23
C SER A 219 10.78 17.47 15.37
N GLN A 220 10.05 16.38 15.11
CA GLN A 220 9.79 15.28 16.04
C GLN A 220 10.20 13.95 15.44
N LEU A 221 10.78 13.11 16.27
CA LEU A 221 10.97 11.69 16.01
C LEU A 221 9.70 10.96 16.45
N ILE A 222 9.05 10.29 15.52
CA ILE A 222 7.84 9.50 15.79
C ILE A 222 8.25 8.04 15.84
N LEU A 223 7.87 7.33 16.90
CA LEU A 223 8.17 5.91 17.10
C LEU A 223 6.89 5.07 17.12
N TYR A 224 6.94 3.89 16.50
CA TYR A 224 5.83 2.96 16.46
C TYR A 224 6.15 1.72 17.31
N PRO A 225 5.41 1.47 18.41
CA PRO A 225 5.54 0.23 19.16
C PRO A 225 5.22 -0.97 18.27
N ALA A 226 5.98 -2.06 18.39
CA ALA A 226 5.77 -3.27 17.57
C ALA A 226 4.46 -4.00 17.91
N ASP A 227 3.97 -3.84 19.14
CA ASP A 227 2.67 -4.32 19.61
C ASP A 227 1.93 -3.16 20.26
N PRO A 228 1.24 -2.32 19.47
CA PRO A 228 0.58 -1.11 19.98
C PRO A 228 -0.65 -1.41 20.85
N GLY A 229 -1.12 -2.67 20.90
CA GLY A 229 -2.41 -3.02 21.47
C GLY A 229 -3.54 -2.16 20.88
N GLU A 230 -4.56 -1.85 21.67
CA GLU A 230 -5.68 -0.96 21.27
C GLU A 230 -5.46 0.52 21.63
N THR A 231 -4.32 0.91 22.24
CA THR A 231 -4.25 2.19 22.99
C THR A 231 -3.17 3.18 22.58
N LEU A 232 -2.08 2.77 21.92
CA LEU A 232 -0.99 3.70 21.58
C LEU A 232 -0.41 3.39 20.20
N GLU A 233 -0.82 4.15 19.20
CA GLU A 233 -0.37 3.97 17.81
C GLU A 233 1.04 4.54 17.58
N GLU A 234 1.37 5.69 18.18
CA GLU A 234 2.65 6.37 17.97
C GLU A 234 3.12 7.16 19.21
N ILE A 235 4.43 7.36 19.32
CA ILE A 235 5.07 8.17 20.36
C ILE A 235 5.90 9.26 19.68
N ALA A 236 5.48 10.51 19.84
CA ALA A 236 6.18 11.67 19.28
C ALA A 236 7.14 12.28 20.30
N LEU A 237 8.43 12.33 19.96
CA LEU A 237 9.50 12.85 20.81
C LEU A 237 10.16 14.06 20.11
N PRO A 238 10.33 15.20 20.78
CA PRO A 238 10.97 16.37 20.16
C PRO A 238 12.44 16.07 19.84
N ILE A 239 12.88 16.37 18.62
CA ILE A 239 14.27 16.07 18.19
C ILE A 239 15.32 16.78 19.04
N SER A 240 14.96 17.94 19.61
CA SER A 240 15.82 18.74 20.47
C SER A 240 16.25 18.02 21.75
N SER A 241 15.46 17.07 22.24
CA SER A 241 15.82 16.23 23.38
C SER A 241 17.05 15.35 23.10
N PHE A 242 17.42 15.17 21.83
CA PHE A 242 18.50 14.27 21.41
C PHE A 242 19.71 14.98 20.80
N PHE A 243 19.75 16.31 20.77
CA PHE A 243 20.82 17.08 20.10
C PHE A 243 22.25 16.75 20.60
N ASP A 244 22.40 16.33 21.84
CA ASP A 244 23.70 15.92 22.40
C ASP A 244 24.27 14.64 21.78
N VAL A 245 23.41 13.76 21.27
CA VAL A 245 23.79 12.46 20.69
C VAL A 245 23.47 12.35 19.20
N LEU A 246 22.79 13.35 18.64
CA LEU A 246 22.34 13.38 17.25
C LEU A 246 23.49 13.59 16.26
N GLU A 247 23.43 12.88 15.13
CA GLU A 247 24.24 13.15 13.95
C GLU A 247 23.58 14.25 13.11
N SER A 248 24.02 15.49 13.32
CA SER A 248 23.36 16.68 12.77
C SER A 248 23.50 16.82 11.25
N SER A 249 24.38 16.06 10.61
CA SER A 249 24.49 16.06 9.14
C SER A 249 23.24 15.57 8.42
N TYR A 250 22.34 14.84 9.11
CA TYR A 250 21.04 14.41 8.59
C TYR A 250 19.92 15.44 8.76
N LEU A 251 20.15 16.54 9.48
CA LEU A 251 19.12 17.55 9.67
C LEU A 251 18.93 18.41 8.42
N LEU A 252 17.67 18.67 8.07
CA LEU A 252 17.31 19.69 7.09
C LEU A 252 17.46 21.09 7.69
N GLU A 253 17.41 22.12 6.85
CA GLU A 253 17.75 23.52 7.18
C GLU A 253 17.10 24.01 8.49
N LYS A 254 15.78 23.87 8.63
CA LYS A 254 15.03 24.27 9.83
C LYS A 254 15.57 23.63 11.11
N ASP A 255 15.77 22.31 11.10
CA ASP A 255 16.21 21.59 12.30
C ASP A 255 17.71 21.78 12.56
N ALA A 256 18.50 22.01 11.52
CA ALA A 256 19.89 22.39 11.63
C ALA A 256 20.03 23.75 12.33
N GLU A 257 19.17 24.73 12.05
CA GLU A 257 19.16 26.01 12.77
C GLU A 257 18.82 25.83 14.26
N LEU A 258 17.81 25.01 14.58
CA LEU A 258 17.46 24.67 15.97
C LEU A 258 18.64 24.02 16.70
N TYR A 259 19.35 23.12 16.03
CA TYR A 259 20.56 22.47 16.55
C TYR A 259 21.66 23.50 16.85
N GLN A 260 21.95 24.42 15.93
CA GLN A 260 22.97 25.46 16.15
C GLN A 260 22.59 26.39 17.32
N ALA A 261 21.32 26.80 17.40
CA ALA A 261 20.82 27.64 18.47
C ALA A 261 20.97 26.98 19.85
N TYR A 262 20.69 25.68 19.95
CA TYR A 262 20.88 24.90 21.18
C TYR A 262 22.32 24.95 21.68
N PHE A 263 23.31 24.64 20.82
CA PHE A 263 24.72 24.64 21.23
C PHE A 263 25.26 26.05 21.49
N ALA A 264 24.78 27.07 20.76
CA ALA A 264 25.12 28.46 21.05
C ALA A 264 24.65 28.90 22.44
N GLN A 265 23.47 28.45 22.89
CA GLN A 265 22.97 28.73 24.24
C GLN A 265 23.68 27.89 25.31
N LYS A 266 23.92 26.61 25.05
CA LYS A 266 24.63 25.71 25.98
C LYS A 266 26.03 26.21 26.29
N ASN A 267 26.77 26.65 25.26
CA ASN A 267 28.12 27.18 25.40
C ASN A 267 28.18 28.55 26.11
N LYS A 268 27.08 29.31 26.15
CA LYS A 268 26.99 30.55 26.95
C LYS A 268 26.73 30.31 28.44
N LYS A 269 26.25 29.11 28.79
CA LYS A 269 25.97 28.71 30.18
C LYS A 269 27.13 27.97 30.85
N LEU A 270 28.18 27.65 30.09
CA LEU A 270 29.46 27.10 30.55
C LEU A 270 30.44 28.25 30.80
#